data_AF-A0A4U2GRP2-F1
#
_entry.id   AF-A0A4U2GRP2-F1
#
_cell.length_a   1.000
_cell.length_b   1.000
_cell.length_c   1.000
_cell.angle_alpha   90.00
_cell.angle_beta   90.00
_cell.angle_gamma   90.00
#
_symmetry.space_group_name_H-M   'P 1'
#
loop_
_entity.id
_entity.type
_entity.pdbx_description
1 polymer ?
#
loop_
_entity_poly.entity_id
_entity_poly.type
_entity_poly.pdbx_seq_one_letter_code
_entity_poly.pdbx_strand_id
1 'polypeptide(L)'
;MPVHKISVKFYKHIFTSKKLLSYLLWLHSGMFAASFAYFLALISAYGGGNLSIWLVFSSFFFSIALVANMIATMVYLLGQRIPRITAKIVSGGLFLYVPVVGGLSMVAGMFFMLGHFSWVFTVTPLILSYYCIKVFINSITKLKPLDDHEFRELFGSKK
;
A
#
# COMPACT_ATOMS: atom_id res chain seq x y z
N MET A 1 15.29 -23.97 -2.52
CA MET A 1 14.30 -22.90 -2.79
C MET A 1 13.31 -22.74 -1.62
N PRO A 2 13.69 -22.04 -0.53
CA PRO A 2 12.83 -21.86 0.66
C PRO A 2 11.86 -20.67 0.59
N VAL A 3 12.07 -19.72 -0.34
CA VAL A 3 11.26 -18.48 -0.47
C VAL A 3 9.80 -18.78 -0.87
N HIS A 4 9.57 -19.87 -1.60
CA HIS A 4 8.24 -20.22 -2.11
C HIS A 4 7.27 -20.73 -1.03
N LYS A 5 7.76 -21.35 0.05
CA LYS A 5 6.91 -21.93 1.12
C LYS A 5 6.39 -20.88 2.12
N ILE A 6 7.18 -19.85 2.41
CA ILE A 6 6.79 -18.76 3.32
C ILE A 6 5.70 -17.90 2.68
N SER A 7 5.84 -17.62 1.38
CA SER A 7 4.85 -16.97 0.52
C SER A 7 3.47 -17.64 0.65
N VAL A 8 3.37 -18.95 0.37
CA VAL A 8 2.07 -19.63 0.30
C VAL A 8 1.29 -19.65 1.62
N LYS A 9 1.97 -19.81 2.78
CA LYS A 9 1.30 -19.77 4.10
C LYS A 9 0.75 -18.37 4.43
N PHE A 10 1.52 -17.33 4.17
CA PHE A 10 1.10 -15.94 4.35
C PHE A 10 -0.10 -15.60 3.45
N TYR A 11 -0.08 -16.04 2.19
CA TYR A 11 -1.20 -15.83 1.26
C TYR A 11 -2.46 -16.56 1.63
N LYS A 12 -2.34 -17.81 2.11
CA LYS A 12 -3.50 -18.55 2.59
C LYS A 12 -4.18 -17.78 3.73
N HIS A 13 -3.41 -17.18 4.63
CA HIS A 13 -3.91 -16.37 5.74
C HIS A 13 -4.54 -15.04 5.28
N ILE A 14 -3.94 -14.35 4.29
CA ILE A 14 -4.50 -13.11 3.72
C ILE A 14 -5.88 -13.33 3.11
N PHE A 15 -6.01 -14.37 2.30
CA PHE A 15 -7.25 -14.61 1.53
C PHE A 15 -8.29 -15.45 2.28
N THR A 16 -7.97 -15.99 3.46
CA THR A 16 -8.97 -16.58 4.37
C THR A 16 -9.50 -15.60 5.40
N SER A 17 -8.73 -14.56 5.77
CA SER A 17 -9.19 -13.53 6.70
C SER A 17 -10.01 -12.46 5.98
N LYS A 18 -11.35 -12.56 6.06
CA LYS A 18 -12.27 -11.54 5.51
C LYS A 18 -11.95 -10.12 6.02
N LYS A 19 -11.55 -10.00 7.30
CA LYS A 19 -11.18 -8.70 7.90
C LYS A 19 -9.96 -8.09 7.22
N LEU A 20 -8.89 -8.87 7.05
CA LEU A 20 -7.67 -8.37 6.41
C LEU A 20 -7.92 -7.99 4.95
N LEU A 21 -8.72 -8.79 4.24
CA LEU A 21 -9.09 -8.50 2.86
C LEU A 21 -9.90 -7.21 2.74
N SER A 22 -10.82 -6.94 3.68
CA SER A 22 -11.53 -5.67 3.76
C SER A 22 -10.61 -4.48 4.02
N TYR A 23 -9.61 -4.62 4.90
CA TYR A 23 -8.62 -3.56 5.14
C TYR A 23 -7.78 -3.27 3.88
N LEU A 24 -7.31 -4.31 3.20
CA LEU A 24 -6.54 -4.16 1.95
C LEU A 24 -7.40 -3.55 0.85
N LEU A 25 -8.65 -3.98 0.71
CA LEU A 25 -9.60 -3.37 -0.22
C LEU A 25 -9.78 -1.88 0.07
N TRP A 26 -10.03 -1.52 1.33
CA TRP A 26 -10.21 -0.13 1.74
C TRP A 26 -8.96 0.71 1.43
N LEU A 27 -7.77 0.22 1.82
CA LEU A 27 -6.49 0.89 1.57
C LEU A 27 -6.25 1.14 0.08
N HIS A 28 -6.32 0.09 -0.75
CA HIS A 28 -6.03 0.22 -2.18
C HIS A 28 -7.12 0.99 -2.94
N SER A 29 -8.37 0.92 -2.50
CA SER A 29 -9.45 1.75 -3.07
C SER A 29 -9.26 3.23 -2.76
N GLY A 30 -8.79 3.57 -1.55
CA GLY A 30 -8.43 4.94 -1.19
C GLY A 30 -7.23 5.45 -2.00
N MET A 31 -6.19 4.62 -2.17
CA MET A 31 -5.04 4.99 -3.00
C MET A 31 -5.41 5.14 -4.48
N PHE A 32 -6.29 4.28 -5.01
CA PHE A 32 -6.83 4.42 -6.37
C PHE A 32 -7.59 5.75 -6.53
N ALA A 33 -8.49 6.06 -5.61
CA ALA A 33 -9.26 7.30 -5.63
C ALA A 33 -8.37 8.55 -5.53
N ALA A 34 -7.34 8.51 -4.67
CA ALA A 34 -6.37 9.60 -4.54
C ALA A 34 -5.58 9.83 -5.83
N SER A 35 -5.09 8.76 -6.47
CA SER A 35 -4.42 8.85 -7.77
C SER A 35 -5.35 9.39 -8.86
N PHE A 36 -6.63 9.00 -8.84
CA PHE A 36 -7.61 9.51 -9.80
C PHE A 36 -7.89 11.00 -9.58
N ALA A 37 -8.05 11.42 -8.32
CA ALA A 37 -8.23 12.81 -7.93
C ALA A 37 -7.04 13.70 -8.35
N TYR A 38 -5.81 13.18 -8.27
CA TYR A 38 -4.63 13.87 -8.79
C TYR A 38 -4.78 14.20 -10.28
N PHE A 39 -5.22 13.25 -11.12
CA PHE A 39 -5.41 13.51 -12.55
C PHE A 39 -6.56 14.47 -12.84
N LEU A 40 -7.66 14.41 -12.08
CA LEU A 40 -8.73 15.40 -12.19
C LEU A 40 -8.24 16.81 -11.86
N ALA A 41 -7.46 16.96 -10.79
CA ALA A 41 -6.85 18.23 -10.41
C ALA A 41 -5.85 18.72 -11.47
N LEU A 42 -5.04 17.81 -12.02
CA LEU A 42 -4.08 18.10 -13.08
C LEU A 42 -4.76 18.61 -14.36
N ILE A 43 -5.84 17.94 -14.79
CA ILE A 43 -6.65 18.36 -15.95
C ILE A 43 -7.27 19.74 -15.70
N SER A 44 -7.81 19.97 -14.50
CA SER A 44 -8.39 21.26 -14.12
C SER A 44 -7.37 22.40 -14.10
N ALA A 45 -6.10 22.10 -13.84
CA ALA A 45 -5.01 23.08 -13.80
C ALA A 45 -4.33 23.28 -15.17
N TYR A 46 -4.64 22.46 -16.17
CA TYR A 46 -3.99 22.45 -17.48
C TYR A 46 -4.52 23.58 -18.40
N GLY A 47 -4.38 24.82 -17.96
CA GLY A 47 -4.90 26.02 -18.61
C GLY A 47 -3.88 26.86 -19.39
N GLY A 48 -2.61 26.44 -19.52
CA GLY A 48 -1.65 27.14 -20.41
C GLY A 48 -0.22 27.33 -19.93
N GLY A 49 0.33 26.48 -19.06
CA GLY A 49 1.73 26.53 -18.62
C GLY A 49 2.52 25.27 -18.96
N ASN A 50 3.82 25.42 -19.27
CA ASN A 50 4.75 24.29 -19.42
C ASN A 50 4.76 23.44 -18.14
N LEU A 51 4.51 22.13 -18.27
CA LEU A 51 4.63 21.17 -17.18
C LEU A 51 6.08 21.17 -16.65
N SER A 52 6.26 21.47 -15.37
CA SER A 52 7.58 21.30 -14.75
C SER A 52 8.01 19.83 -14.76
N ILE A 53 9.32 19.58 -14.81
CA ILE A 53 9.89 18.22 -14.77
C ILE A 53 9.41 17.43 -13.53
N TRP A 54 9.23 18.09 -12.40
CA TRP A 54 8.68 17.51 -11.17
C TRP A 54 7.25 17.00 -11.37
N LEU A 55 6.41 17.77 -12.05
CA LEU A 55 5.04 17.38 -12.35
C LEU A 55 4.97 16.22 -13.36
N VAL A 56 5.92 16.15 -14.29
CA VAL A 56 6.03 15.02 -15.24
C VAL A 56 6.35 13.72 -14.49
N PHE A 57 7.37 13.73 -13.63
CA PHE A 57 7.69 12.56 -12.81
C PHE A 57 6.56 12.19 -11.86
N SER A 58 5.95 13.18 -11.19
CA SER A 58 4.75 12.98 -10.37
C SER A 58 3.65 12.26 -11.15
N SER A 59 3.32 12.74 -12.35
CA SER A 59 2.28 12.16 -13.21
C SER A 59 2.60 10.75 -13.68
N PHE A 60 3.87 10.48 -13.98
CA PHE A 60 4.34 9.14 -14.34
C PHE A 60 4.11 8.14 -13.20
N PHE A 61 4.54 8.50 -11.98
CA PHE A 61 4.38 7.64 -10.81
C PHE A 61 2.91 7.49 -10.37
N PHE A 62 2.11 8.55 -10.43
CA PHE A 62 0.67 8.46 -10.16
C PHE A 62 -0.06 7.62 -11.20
N SER A 63 0.38 7.59 -12.47
CA SER A 63 -0.17 6.69 -13.49
C SER A 63 0.05 5.22 -13.13
N ILE A 64 1.28 4.86 -12.73
CA ILE A 64 1.60 3.51 -12.28
C ILE A 64 0.77 3.14 -11.05
N ALA A 65 0.71 4.05 -10.06
CA ALA A 65 -0.07 3.87 -8.85
C ALA A 65 -1.55 3.67 -9.13
N LEU A 66 -2.13 4.46 -10.05
CA LEU A 66 -3.54 4.36 -10.44
C LEU A 66 -3.86 2.96 -10.96
N VAL A 67 -3.12 2.49 -11.96
CA VAL A 67 -3.35 1.19 -12.60
C VAL A 67 -3.12 0.05 -11.61
N ALA A 68 -2.00 0.08 -10.88
CA ALA A 68 -1.66 -0.97 -9.92
C ALA A 68 -2.67 -1.07 -8.77
N ASN A 69 -3.10 0.07 -8.21
CA ASN A 69 -4.09 0.08 -7.13
C ASN A 69 -5.50 -0.25 -7.64
N MET A 70 -5.86 0.08 -8.88
CA MET A 70 -7.09 -0.39 -9.51
C MET A 70 -7.12 -1.92 -9.63
N ILE A 71 -6.04 -2.52 -10.16
CA ILE A 71 -5.91 -3.97 -10.27
C ILE A 71 -5.97 -4.63 -8.90
N ALA A 72 -5.23 -4.10 -7.91
CA ALA A 72 -5.24 -4.61 -6.54
C ALA A 72 -6.66 -4.56 -5.94
N THR A 73 -7.36 -3.43 -6.09
CA THR A 73 -8.75 -3.24 -5.62
C THR A 73 -9.69 -4.26 -6.25
N MET A 74 -9.62 -4.46 -7.57
CA MET A 74 -10.44 -5.45 -8.26
C MET A 74 -10.19 -6.87 -7.75
N VAL A 75 -8.93 -7.25 -7.56
CA VAL A 75 -8.57 -8.58 -7.07
C VAL A 75 -9.01 -8.80 -5.63
N TYR A 76 -8.91 -7.79 -4.75
CA TYR A 76 -9.42 -7.89 -3.38
C TYR A 76 -10.95 -7.95 -3.31
N LEU A 77 -11.64 -7.20 -4.16
CA LEU A 77 -13.11 -7.25 -4.28
C LEU A 77 -13.56 -8.63 -4.78
N LEU A 78 -12.90 -9.17 -5.80
CA LEU A 78 -13.14 -10.54 -6.26
C LEU A 78 -12.78 -11.56 -5.18
N GLY A 79 -11.74 -11.32 -4.37
CA GLY A 79 -11.34 -12.19 -3.28
C GLY A 79 -12.40 -12.33 -2.19
N GLN A 80 -13.18 -11.26 -1.95
CA GLN A 80 -14.28 -11.30 -0.99
C GLN A 80 -15.44 -12.16 -1.49
N ARG A 81 -15.69 -12.18 -2.80
CA ARG A 81 -16.80 -12.92 -3.42
C ARG A 81 -16.43 -14.35 -3.82
N ILE A 82 -15.22 -14.55 -4.35
CA ILE A 82 -14.77 -15.82 -4.96
C ILE A 82 -13.29 -16.12 -4.56
N PRO A 83 -13.04 -16.49 -3.30
CA PRO A 83 -11.68 -16.63 -2.76
C PRO A 83 -10.81 -17.66 -3.49
N ARG A 84 -11.42 -18.69 -4.10
CA ARG A 84 -10.68 -19.73 -4.86
C ARG A 84 -10.03 -19.20 -6.14
N ILE A 85 -10.69 -18.30 -6.87
CA ILE A 85 -10.15 -17.73 -8.11
C ILE A 85 -9.05 -16.73 -7.77
N THR A 86 -9.30 -15.88 -6.77
CA THR A 86 -8.31 -14.91 -6.29
C THR A 86 -7.05 -15.59 -5.75
N ALA A 87 -7.19 -16.70 -5.02
CA ALA A 87 -6.04 -17.48 -4.56
C ALA A 87 -5.19 -18.00 -5.73
N LYS A 88 -5.80 -18.38 -6.87
CA LYS A 88 -5.06 -18.78 -8.08
C LYS A 88 -4.32 -17.60 -8.71
N ILE A 89 -4.96 -16.45 -8.84
CA ILE A 89 -4.35 -15.22 -9.38
C ILE A 89 -3.12 -14.81 -8.56
N VAL A 90 -3.25 -14.88 -7.23
CA VAL A 90 -2.17 -14.55 -6.27
C VAL A 90 -1.06 -15.60 -6.30
N SER A 91 -1.41 -16.88 -6.45
CA SER A 91 -0.43 -17.97 -6.52
C SER A 91 0.48 -17.91 -7.73
N GLY A 92 0.10 -17.16 -8.78
CA GLY A 92 0.95 -16.88 -9.94
C GLY A 92 2.14 -15.94 -9.65
N GLY A 93 2.29 -15.44 -8.41
CA GLY A 93 3.47 -14.69 -7.94
C GLY A 93 3.53 -13.24 -8.44
N LEU A 94 3.12 -12.95 -9.68
CA LEU A 94 3.11 -11.61 -10.27
C LEU A 94 2.22 -10.63 -9.51
N PHE A 95 1.06 -11.07 -9.03
CA PHE A 95 0.13 -10.20 -8.29
C PHE A 95 0.71 -9.71 -6.96
N LEU A 96 1.70 -10.39 -6.39
CA LEU A 96 2.28 -10.02 -5.10
C LEU A 96 2.99 -8.67 -5.14
N TYR A 97 3.54 -8.34 -6.30
CA TYR A 97 4.25 -7.10 -6.51
C TYR A 97 3.30 -5.95 -6.86
N VAL A 98 2.10 -6.22 -7.38
CA VAL A 98 1.19 -5.17 -7.85
C VAL A 98 0.76 -4.21 -6.73
N PRO A 99 0.28 -4.67 -5.55
CA PRO A 99 -0.03 -3.79 -4.41
C PRO A 99 1.18 -2.97 -3.93
N VAL A 100 2.35 -3.61 -3.88
CA VAL A 100 3.59 -2.98 -3.40
C VAL A 100 4.06 -1.90 -4.36
N VAL A 101 4.11 -2.20 -5.66
CA VAL A 101 4.44 -1.25 -6.71
C VAL A 101 3.45 -0.09 -6.72
N GLY A 102 2.15 -0.37 -6.55
CA GLY A 102 1.12 0.67 -6.48
C GLY A 102 1.32 1.63 -5.31
N GLY A 103 1.57 1.11 -4.12
CA GLY A 103 1.85 1.91 -2.93
C GLY A 103 3.14 2.73 -3.05
N LEU A 104 4.25 2.09 -3.45
CA LEU A 104 5.55 2.77 -3.62
C LEU A 104 5.51 3.85 -4.70
N SER A 105 4.84 3.58 -5.81
CA SER A 105 4.67 4.56 -6.89
C SER A 105 3.83 5.75 -6.42
N MET A 106 2.78 5.52 -5.62
CA MET A 106 2.00 6.63 -5.07
C MET A 106 2.86 7.52 -4.16
N VAL A 107 3.65 6.91 -3.28
CA VAL A 107 4.56 7.65 -2.38
C VAL A 107 5.60 8.44 -3.18
N ALA A 108 6.20 7.84 -4.21
CA ALA A 108 7.13 8.54 -5.09
C ALA A 108 6.46 9.72 -5.81
N GLY A 109 5.27 9.50 -6.37
CA GLY A 109 4.47 10.54 -7.02
C GLY A 109 4.18 11.71 -6.09
N MET A 110 3.79 11.43 -4.84
CA MET A 110 3.58 12.46 -3.81
C MET A 110 4.84 13.28 -3.54
N PHE A 111 6.03 12.66 -3.46
CA PHE A 111 7.27 13.41 -3.23
C PHE A 111 7.64 14.32 -4.40
N PHE A 112 7.46 13.87 -5.65
CA PHE A 112 7.66 14.70 -6.83
C PHE A 112 6.63 15.84 -6.90
N MET A 113 5.38 15.57 -6.53
CA MET A 113 4.32 16.58 -6.45
C MET A 113 4.65 17.65 -5.39
N LEU A 114 5.10 17.26 -4.20
CA LEU A 114 5.51 18.21 -3.17
C LEU A 114 6.75 19.00 -3.60
N GLY A 115 7.69 18.34 -4.29
CA GLY A 115 8.90 18.96 -4.83
C GLY A 115 8.61 20.02 -5.90
N HIS A 116 7.49 19.89 -6.63
CA HIS A 116 7.02 20.93 -7.54
C HIS A 116 6.72 22.25 -6.80
N PHE A 117 6.15 22.19 -5.59
CA PHE A 117 5.82 23.39 -4.81
C PHE A 117 7.01 23.89 -3.99
N SER A 118 7.73 23.00 -3.28
CA SER A 118 8.92 23.37 -2.50
C SER A 118 9.68 22.13 -2.02
N TRP A 119 11.02 22.20 -2.08
CA TRP A 119 11.91 21.20 -1.46
C TRP A 119 11.66 21.00 0.04
N VAL A 120 11.30 22.06 0.78
CA VAL A 120 11.02 21.98 2.22
C VAL A 120 9.80 21.09 2.51
N PHE A 121 8.81 21.11 1.62
CA PHE A 121 7.64 20.26 1.71
C PHE A 121 7.93 18.80 1.33
N THR A 122 9.00 18.53 0.58
CA THR A 122 9.48 17.15 0.35
C THR A 122 10.25 16.59 1.55
N VAL A 123 11.06 17.43 2.22
CA VAL A 123 11.91 17.00 3.36
C VAL A 123 11.09 16.72 4.62
N THR A 124 10.06 17.53 4.89
CA THR A 124 9.28 17.42 6.14
C THR A 124 8.61 16.04 6.30
N PRO A 125 7.91 15.48 5.29
CA PRO A 125 7.36 14.14 5.37
C PRO A 125 8.43 13.06 5.49
N LEU A 126 9.59 13.20 4.85
CA LEU A 126 10.69 12.24 4.99
C LEU A 126 11.19 12.15 6.43
N ILE A 127 11.38 13.31 7.06
CA ILE A 127 11.80 13.40 8.47
C ILE A 127 10.73 12.77 9.37
N LEU A 128 9.46 13.11 9.16
CA LEU A 128 8.35 12.57 9.96
C LEU A 128 8.23 11.05 9.79
N SER A 129 8.31 10.55 8.55
CA SER A 129 8.33 9.10 8.26
C SER A 129 9.50 8.41 8.94
N TYR A 130 10.70 8.99 8.90
CA TYR A 130 11.87 8.45 9.60
C TYR A 130 11.63 8.35 11.11
N TYR A 131 11.09 9.39 11.74
CA TYR A 131 10.77 9.34 13.17
C TYR A 131 9.70 8.31 13.50
N CYS A 132 8.63 8.21 12.71
CA CYS A 132 7.60 7.20 12.89
C CYS A 132 8.16 5.79 12.78
N ILE A 133 8.99 5.52 11.76
CA ILE A 133 9.64 4.21 11.58
C ILE A 133 10.58 3.91 12.74
N LYS A 134 11.39 4.89 13.16
CA LYS A 134 12.31 4.74 14.29
C LYS A 134 11.56 4.43 15.59
N VAL A 135 10.48 5.15 15.88
CA VAL A 135 9.62 4.90 17.04
C VAL A 135 8.98 3.52 16.94
N PHE A 136 8.47 3.14 15.77
CA PHE A 136 7.86 1.83 15.55
C PHE A 136 8.83 0.67 15.77
N ILE A 137 10.05 0.75 15.19
CA ILE A 137 11.10 -0.25 15.40
C ILE A 137 11.50 -0.31 16.88
N ASN A 138 11.63 0.84 17.55
CA ASN A 138 11.92 0.89 18.98
C ASN A 138 10.79 0.28 19.81
N SER A 139 9.54 0.44 19.41
CA SER A 139 8.39 -0.20 20.07
C SER A 139 8.38 -1.71 19.86
N ILE A 140 8.67 -2.18 18.64
CA ILE A 140 8.78 -3.62 18.34
C ILE A 140 9.93 -4.25 19.11
N THR A 141 11.09 -3.60 19.19
CA THR A 141 12.26 -4.15 19.89
C THR A 141 12.10 -4.12 21.41
N LYS A 142 11.27 -3.20 21.94
CA LYS A 142 10.91 -3.15 23.36
C LYS A 142 9.77 -4.10 23.74
N LEU A 143 8.95 -4.52 22.78
CA LEU A 143 8.07 -5.66 22.98
C LEU A 143 8.97 -6.90 23.15
N LYS A 144 9.18 -7.34 24.40
CA LYS A 144 9.65 -8.70 24.67
C LYS A 144 8.80 -9.66 23.81
N PRO A 145 9.38 -10.73 23.24
CA PRO A 145 8.53 -11.77 22.67
C PRO A 145 7.52 -12.15 23.74
N LEU A 146 6.22 -11.94 23.46
CA LEU A 146 5.17 -12.28 24.43
C LEU A 146 5.40 -13.74 24.81
N ASP A 147 5.52 -13.99 26.11
CA ASP A 147 5.53 -15.36 26.62
C ASP A 147 4.23 -16.03 26.19
N ASP A 148 4.27 -17.33 25.89
CA ASP A 148 3.09 -18.09 25.40
C ASP A 148 1.90 -17.98 26.37
N HIS A 149 2.18 -17.65 27.64
CA HIS A 149 1.19 -17.36 28.67
C HIS A 149 0.48 -16.01 28.46
N GLU A 150 1.20 -14.91 28.20
CA GLU A 150 0.61 -13.58 27.97
C GLU A 150 -0.17 -13.53 26.65
N PHE A 151 0.29 -14.25 25.62
CA PHE A 151 -0.44 -14.35 24.35
C PHE A 151 -1.79 -15.05 24.51
N ARG A 152 -1.86 -16.13 25.32
CA ARG A 152 -3.13 -16.82 25.63
C ARG A 152 -4.05 -15.99 26.52
N GLU A 153 -3.52 -15.14 27.38
CA GLU A 153 -4.33 -14.27 28.23
C GLU A 153 -4.97 -13.12 27.43
N LEU A 154 -4.21 -12.49 26.52
CA LEU A 154 -4.69 -11.40 25.66
C LEU A 154 -5.62 -11.84 24.52
N PHE A 155 -5.40 -13.04 23.97
CA PHE A 155 -6.15 -13.52 22.79
C PHE A 155 -6.99 -14.78 23.04
N GLY A 156 -6.86 -15.44 24.20
CA GLY A 156 -7.57 -16.68 24.54
C GLY A 156 -8.83 -16.50 25.38
N SER A 157 -9.11 -15.32 25.93
CA SER A 157 -10.36 -15.09 26.66
C SER A 157 -11.44 -14.42 25.79
N LYS A 158 -12.03 -15.22 24.90
CA LYS A 158 -13.45 -15.10 24.56
C LYS A 158 -14.05 -16.51 24.49
N LYS A 159 -14.48 -17.01 25.65
CA LYS A 159 -15.65 -17.89 25.70
C LYS A 159 -16.90 -17.02 25.57
#